data_AF-A0A094JM23-F1
#
_entry.id   AF-A0A094JM23-F1
#
_cell.length_a   1.000
_cell.length_b   1.000
_cell.length_c   1.000
_cell.angle_alpha   90.00
_cell.angle_beta   90.00
_cell.angle_gamma   90.00
#
_symmetry.space_group_name_H-M   'P 1'
#
loop_
_entity.id
_entity.type
_entity.pdbx_description
1 polymer ?
#
loop_
_entity_poly.entity_id
_entity_poly.type
_entity_poly.pdbx_seq_one_letter_code
_entity_poly.pdbx_strand_id
1 'polypeptide(L)'
;PHAPHHVDSEALVKRDEEFAILNGIRYTLPGLLSGSPSAPHFPPTDASTPSLLPSEEEVSDSLALPWYNLPRRTALYYCVIYLAPGDYHRFHSPTAWVAEKRRHFAGELYSVSPYLQRTLPGLFTLNERVALLGRWRHGFFSMTPVGATNVGSIVINFDAELRTNSLLSDSAADKSPSGFSEATYGTASRVLHGRALGRGEEMGGFKLGSTVVLVFEAPEGEMSEKEGWDGEGQWRKGGWNWGVRNGQRVKVGEALGWVDEKE
;
A
#
# COMPACT_ATOMS: atom_id res chain seq x y z
N PRO A 1 41.08 0.43 3.44
CA PRO A 1 40.27 0.67 4.65
C PRO A 1 39.15 1.67 4.34
N HIS A 2 38.01 1.17 3.83
CA HIS A 2 36.84 2.00 3.55
C HIS A 2 36.08 2.24 4.86
N ALA A 3 35.87 3.51 5.19
CA ALA A 3 35.04 3.94 6.31
C ALA A 3 33.56 3.56 6.04
N PRO A 4 32.79 3.16 7.07
CA PRO A 4 31.37 2.93 6.92
C PRO A 4 30.66 4.26 6.72
N HIS A 5 29.84 4.35 5.67
CA HIS A 5 28.89 5.43 5.49
C HIS A 5 27.87 5.35 6.63
N HIS A 6 28.02 6.19 7.65
CA HIS A 6 26.98 6.46 8.63
C HIS A 6 25.82 7.14 7.89
N VAL A 7 24.80 6.36 7.52
CA VAL A 7 23.50 6.92 7.16
C VAL A 7 22.89 7.44 8.46
N ASP A 8 22.65 8.75 8.50
CA ASP A 8 22.20 9.47 9.69
C ASP A 8 20.83 8.93 10.15
N SER A 9 20.80 8.17 11.24
CA SER A 9 19.60 7.48 11.74
C SER A 9 18.51 8.45 12.16
N GLU A 10 18.86 9.67 12.60
CA GLU A 10 17.88 10.71 12.92
C GLU A 10 17.15 11.22 11.68
N ALA A 11 17.84 11.31 10.54
CA ALA A 11 17.24 11.72 9.27
C ALA A 11 16.30 10.66 8.70
N LEU A 12 16.55 9.38 8.96
CA LEU A 12 15.65 8.27 8.62
C LEU A 12 14.40 8.27 9.52
N VAL A 13 14.58 8.41 10.84
CA VAL A 13 13.46 8.47 11.80
C VAL A 13 12.54 9.67 11.54
N LYS A 14 13.10 10.86 11.23
CA LYS A 14 12.31 12.04 10.83
C LYS A 14 11.56 11.84 9.50
N ARG A 15 12.11 11.03 8.58
CA ARG A 15 11.47 10.71 7.29
C ARG A 15 10.27 9.77 7.47
N ASP A 16 10.36 8.86 8.44
CA ASP A 16 9.28 7.95 8.80
C ASP A 16 8.15 8.65 9.58
N GLU A 17 8.48 9.71 10.34
CA GLU A 17 7.53 10.58 11.05
C GLU A 17 6.72 11.49 10.11
N GLU A 18 7.19 11.78 8.89
CA GLU A 18 6.50 12.63 7.90
C GLU A 18 6.34 11.92 6.54
N PHE A 19 5.91 10.66 6.58
CA PHE A 19 5.75 9.80 5.40
C PHE A 19 4.81 10.40 4.33
N ALA A 20 3.70 11.02 4.75
CA ALA A 20 2.76 11.65 3.82
C ALA A 20 2.15 12.93 4.40
N ILE A 21 2.04 13.96 3.56
CA ILE A 21 1.23 15.15 3.83
C ILE A 21 0.04 15.12 2.89
N LEU A 22 -1.11 14.68 3.38
CA LEU A 22 -2.33 14.67 2.60
C LEU A 22 -3.18 15.88 2.98
N ASN A 23 -3.32 16.81 2.05
CA ASN A 23 -4.05 18.07 2.24
C ASN A 23 -3.67 18.85 3.51
N GLY A 24 -2.38 18.86 3.88
CA GLY A 24 -1.89 19.57 5.07
C GLY A 24 -1.94 18.76 6.38
N ILE A 25 -2.48 17.54 6.36
CA ILE A 25 -2.47 16.62 7.50
C ILE A 25 -1.33 15.62 7.32
N ARG A 26 -0.53 15.47 8.38
CA ARG A 26 0.63 14.57 8.43
C ARG A 26 0.19 13.16 8.81
N TYR A 27 0.76 12.18 8.12
CA TYR A 27 0.60 10.76 8.41
C TYR A 27 1.98 10.11 8.52
N THR A 28 2.13 9.21 9.50
CA THR A 28 3.35 8.44 9.70
C THR A 28 3.17 7.04 9.10
N LEU A 29 4.24 6.48 8.53
CA LEU A 29 4.21 5.12 8.00
C LEU A 29 3.92 4.09 9.10
N PRO A 30 4.53 4.20 10.30
CA PRO A 30 4.18 3.33 11.42
C PRO A 30 2.71 3.45 11.80
N GLY A 31 2.11 4.64 11.83
CA GLY A 31 0.69 4.79 12.17
C GLY A 31 -0.24 4.14 11.15
N LEU A 32 0.12 4.17 9.86
CA LEU A 32 -0.69 3.56 8.81
C LEU A 32 -0.56 2.03 8.77
N LEU A 33 0.67 1.51 8.88
CA LEU A 33 1.00 0.12 8.58
C LEU A 33 1.33 -0.73 9.80
N SER A 34 1.54 -0.11 10.97
CA SER A 34 1.93 -0.76 12.21
C SER A 34 1.05 -0.30 13.38
N GLY A 35 1.07 -1.08 14.45
CA GLY A 35 0.40 -0.77 15.70
C GLY A 35 1.33 -0.08 16.70
N SER A 36 0.94 -0.08 17.97
CA SER A 36 1.79 0.43 19.05
C SER A 36 3.09 -0.40 19.17
N PRO A 37 4.28 0.21 19.12
CA PRO A 37 5.56 -0.50 19.14
C PRO A 37 5.85 -1.24 20.45
N SER A 38 5.11 -0.96 21.52
CA SER A 38 5.30 -1.54 22.86
C SER A 38 4.38 -2.73 23.18
N ALA A 39 3.51 -3.13 22.25
CA ALA A 39 2.53 -4.17 22.51
C ALA A 39 3.08 -5.59 22.26
N PRO A 40 2.64 -6.60 23.03
CA PRO A 40 3.00 -7.99 22.77
C PRO A 40 2.51 -8.44 21.39
N HIS A 41 3.43 -9.00 20.59
CA HIS A 41 3.11 -9.59 19.30
C HIS A 41 2.48 -10.97 19.50
N PHE A 42 1.25 -11.14 19.02
CA PHE A 42 0.61 -12.45 18.93
C PHE A 42 1.05 -13.16 17.64
N PRO A 43 1.21 -14.49 17.65
CA PRO A 43 1.58 -15.21 16.45
C PRO A 43 0.48 -15.03 15.38
N PRO A 44 0.85 -14.69 14.14
CA PRO A 44 -0.12 -14.52 13.08
C PRO A 44 -0.78 -15.86 12.73
N THR A 45 -2.05 -15.82 12.33
CA THR A 45 -2.72 -16.98 11.73
C THR A 45 -2.33 -17.08 10.26
N ASP A 46 -2.32 -18.29 9.70
CA ASP A 46 -2.18 -18.48 8.27
C ASP A 46 -3.57 -18.42 7.62
N ALA A 47 -3.79 -17.42 6.76
CA ALA A 47 -5.04 -17.20 6.04
C ALA A 47 -4.87 -17.47 4.53
N SER A 48 -3.84 -18.23 4.15
CA SER A 48 -3.53 -18.56 2.77
C SER A 48 -4.68 -19.25 2.04
N THR A 49 -4.96 -18.74 0.84
CA THR A 49 -5.68 -19.45 -0.21
C THR A 49 -4.79 -19.54 -1.45
N PRO A 50 -4.83 -20.65 -2.22
CA PRO A 50 -3.97 -20.84 -3.39
C PRO A 50 -4.07 -19.67 -4.37
N SER A 51 -2.92 -19.24 -4.89
CA SER A 51 -2.85 -18.24 -5.95
C SER A 51 -3.32 -18.83 -7.29
N LEU A 52 -3.72 -17.98 -8.23
CA LEU A 52 -3.99 -18.40 -9.61
C LEU A 52 -2.66 -18.70 -10.32
N LEU A 53 -2.57 -19.81 -11.05
CA LEU A 53 -1.34 -20.18 -11.76
C LEU A 53 -0.79 -19.07 -12.69
N PRO A 54 -1.61 -18.39 -13.51
CA PRO A 54 -1.11 -17.28 -14.33
C PRO A 54 -0.55 -16.13 -13.51
N SER A 55 -1.14 -15.84 -12.34
CA SER A 55 -0.64 -14.81 -11.43
C SER A 55 0.69 -15.21 -10.79
N GLU A 56 0.88 -16.49 -10.44
CA GLU A 56 2.16 -16.96 -9.91
C GLU A 56 3.28 -16.84 -10.94
N GLU A 57 3.02 -17.20 -12.20
CA GLU A 57 3.97 -17.11 -13.30
C GLU A 57 4.35 -15.65 -13.58
N GLU A 58 3.35 -14.78 -13.79
CA GLU A 58 3.57 -13.35 -14.02
C GLU A 58 4.37 -12.70 -12.87
N VAL A 59 4.00 -12.99 -11.62
CA VAL A 59 4.67 -12.43 -10.46
C VAL A 59 6.09 -12.97 -10.32
N SER A 60 6.30 -14.27 -10.52
CA SER A 60 7.63 -14.88 -10.49
C SER A 60 8.55 -14.23 -11.52
N ASP A 61 8.08 -14.06 -12.76
CA ASP A 61 8.83 -13.41 -13.83
C ASP A 61 9.11 -11.93 -13.51
N SER A 62 8.13 -11.22 -12.96
CA SER A 62 8.30 -9.81 -12.60
C SER A 62 9.34 -9.60 -11.49
N LEU A 63 9.46 -10.55 -10.56
CA LEU A 63 10.41 -10.50 -9.45
C LEU A 63 11.80 -11.02 -9.83
N ALA A 64 11.93 -11.71 -10.96
CA ALA A 64 13.19 -12.23 -11.49
C ALA A 64 14.04 -11.11 -12.10
N LEU A 65 14.44 -10.12 -11.29
CA LEU A 65 15.37 -9.09 -11.73
C LEU A 65 16.80 -9.66 -11.84
N PRO A 66 17.48 -9.45 -12.98
CA PRO A 66 18.89 -9.81 -13.10
C PRO A 66 19.72 -9.04 -12.06
N TRP A 67 20.76 -9.67 -11.53
CA TRP A 67 21.65 -9.08 -10.51
C TRP A 67 22.27 -7.73 -10.92
N TYR A 68 22.37 -7.46 -12.23
CA TYR A 68 22.91 -6.21 -12.78
C TYR A 68 21.85 -5.11 -12.95
N ASN A 69 20.56 -5.40 -12.79
CA ASN A 69 19.45 -4.46 -12.97
C ASN A 69 18.79 -4.03 -11.65
N LEU A 70 19.56 -4.06 -10.56
CA LEU A 70 19.10 -3.61 -9.25
C LEU A 70 19.16 -2.07 -9.17
N PRO A 71 18.06 -1.40 -8.76
CA PRO A 71 18.08 0.04 -8.58
C PRO A 71 19.10 0.43 -7.50
N ARG A 72 20.00 1.36 -7.84
CA ARG A 72 21.07 1.82 -6.93
C ARG A 72 20.52 2.62 -5.74
N ARG A 73 19.34 3.23 -5.91
CA ARG A 73 18.58 3.96 -4.89
C ARG A 73 17.08 3.86 -5.17
N THR A 74 16.33 3.49 -4.15
CA THR A 74 14.86 3.54 -4.15
C THR A 74 14.38 4.63 -3.21
N ALA A 75 13.18 5.13 -3.48
CA ALA A 75 12.45 6.02 -2.61
C ALA A 75 11.05 5.45 -2.36
N LEU A 76 10.43 5.87 -1.27
CA LEU A 76 9.08 5.47 -0.92
C LEU A 76 8.08 6.46 -1.52
N TYR A 77 7.09 5.94 -2.24
CA TYR A 77 6.02 6.69 -2.89
C TYR A 77 4.68 6.30 -2.29
N TYR A 78 3.71 7.20 -2.35
CA TYR A 78 2.34 6.92 -1.94
C TYR A 78 1.32 7.52 -2.91
N CYS A 79 0.16 6.88 -3.00
CA CYS A 79 -0.98 7.35 -3.76
C CYS A 79 -2.25 7.09 -2.95
N VAL A 80 -3.14 8.08 -2.88
CA VAL A 80 -4.43 7.94 -2.18
C VAL A 80 -5.54 8.09 -3.20
N ILE A 81 -6.31 7.02 -3.36
CA ILE A 81 -7.41 6.94 -4.32
C ILE A 81 -8.71 6.97 -3.52
N TYR A 82 -9.48 8.04 -3.68
CA TYR A 82 -10.81 8.17 -3.09
C TYR A 82 -11.87 7.64 -4.05
N LEU A 83 -12.78 6.82 -3.53
CA LEU A 83 -13.90 6.24 -4.24
C LEU A 83 -15.18 6.90 -3.72
N ALA A 84 -15.78 7.76 -4.54
CA ALA A 84 -17.05 8.39 -4.21
C ALA A 84 -18.20 7.36 -4.29
N PRO A 85 -19.34 7.59 -3.62
CA PRO A 85 -20.45 6.62 -3.57
C PRO A 85 -20.97 6.12 -4.92
N GLY A 86 -20.82 6.91 -6.00
CA GLY A 86 -21.21 6.52 -7.36
C GLY A 86 -20.12 5.84 -8.19
N ASP A 87 -18.92 5.65 -7.65
CA ASP A 87 -17.79 5.05 -8.37
C ASP A 87 -17.80 3.51 -8.26
N TYR A 88 -16.88 2.87 -8.99
CA TYR A 88 -16.67 1.43 -8.92
C TYR A 88 -15.87 1.06 -7.66
N HIS A 89 -16.47 0.28 -6.75
CA HIS A 89 -15.93 0.01 -5.41
C HIS A 89 -15.13 -1.29 -5.27
N ARG A 90 -14.75 -1.93 -6.39
CA ARG A 90 -13.77 -3.02 -6.33
C ARG A 90 -12.38 -2.47 -6.63
N PHE A 91 -11.39 -3.05 -5.99
CA PHE A 91 -10.01 -2.69 -6.20
C PHE A 91 -9.22 -3.88 -6.73
N HIS A 92 -8.28 -3.54 -7.60
CA HIS A 92 -7.50 -4.48 -8.36
C HIS A 92 -6.02 -4.26 -8.07
N SER A 93 -5.23 -5.30 -8.24
CA SER A 93 -3.80 -5.22 -8.15
C SER A 93 -3.26 -4.29 -9.27
N PRO A 94 -2.55 -3.19 -8.94
CA PRO A 94 -2.06 -2.25 -9.95
C PRO A 94 -0.80 -2.76 -10.68
N THR A 95 -0.13 -3.76 -10.12
CA THR A 95 1.12 -4.33 -10.63
C THR A 95 1.19 -5.81 -10.26
N ALA A 96 2.20 -6.53 -10.74
CA ALA A 96 2.51 -7.87 -10.28
C ALA A 96 3.27 -7.77 -8.94
N TRP A 97 2.76 -8.42 -7.89
CA TRP A 97 3.38 -8.41 -6.57
C TRP A 97 2.95 -9.61 -5.72
N VAL A 98 3.63 -9.79 -4.59
CA VAL A 98 3.33 -10.83 -3.60
C VAL A 98 2.81 -10.16 -2.34
N ALA A 99 1.57 -10.46 -1.94
CA ALA A 99 1.06 -10.14 -0.62
C ALA A 99 1.51 -11.22 0.38
N GLU A 100 2.32 -10.85 1.35
CA GLU A 100 2.92 -11.78 2.32
C GLU A 100 2.09 -11.88 3.60
N LYS A 101 1.49 -10.76 4.01
CA LYS A 101 0.70 -10.67 5.24
C LYS A 101 -0.33 -9.57 5.18
N ARG A 102 -1.31 -9.66 6.08
CA ARG A 102 -2.36 -8.69 6.31
C ARG A 102 -2.32 -8.22 7.75
N ARG A 103 -2.54 -6.92 7.95
CA ARG A 103 -2.89 -6.35 9.25
C ARG A 103 -4.28 -5.72 9.17
N HIS A 104 -5.19 -6.13 10.02
CA HIS A 104 -6.50 -5.50 10.17
C HIS A 104 -6.51 -4.67 11.43
N PHE A 105 -6.75 -3.38 11.27
CA PHE A 105 -6.89 -2.40 12.33
C PHE A 105 -8.38 -2.13 12.49
N ALA A 106 -8.93 -2.46 13.65
CA ALA A 106 -10.24 -1.99 14.03
C ALA A 106 -10.19 -0.47 14.21
N GLY A 107 -11.30 0.20 13.95
CA GLY A 107 -11.37 1.64 14.02
C GLY A 107 -12.76 2.16 13.71
N GLU A 108 -12.84 3.48 13.63
CA GLU A 108 -14.07 4.20 13.31
C GLU A 108 -14.43 4.05 11.82
N LEU A 109 -15.60 4.56 11.45
CA LEU A 109 -16.02 4.61 10.05
C LEU A 109 -16.38 6.05 9.68
N TYR A 110 -15.48 7.00 9.92
CA TYR A 110 -15.70 8.39 9.51
C TYR A 110 -15.76 8.49 7.98
N SER A 111 -16.50 9.47 7.48
CA SER A 111 -16.60 9.70 6.05
C SER A 111 -15.25 10.15 5.50
N VAL A 112 -14.82 9.49 4.43
CA VAL A 112 -13.57 9.83 3.72
C VAL A 112 -13.79 10.86 2.62
N SER A 113 -14.84 11.69 2.72
CA SER A 113 -15.07 12.77 1.75
C SER A 113 -13.88 13.73 1.69
N PRO A 114 -13.58 14.33 0.52
CA PRO A 114 -12.46 15.26 0.39
C PRO A 114 -12.51 16.42 1.39
N TYR A 115 -13.70 16.84 1.84
CA TYR A 115 -13.83 17.85 2.88
C TYR A 115 -13.26 17.38 4.22
N LEU A 116 -13.66 16.19 4.70
CA LEU A 116 -13.17 15.65 5.97
C LEU A 116 -11.70 15.23 5.90
N GLN A 117 -11.22 14.78 4.74
CA GLN A 117 -9.79 14.53 4.52
C GLN A 117 -8.91 15.77 4.72
N ARG A 118 -9.47 16.99 4.66
CA ARG A 118 -8.75 18.25 4.91
C ARG A 118 -8.84 18.73 6.35
N THR A 119 -9.86 18.29 7.09
CA THR A 119 -10.21 18.87 8.39
C THR A 119 -9.99 17.94 9.56
N LEU A 120 -9.97 16.61 9.35
CA LEU A 120 -9.78 15.63 10.42
C LEU A 120 -8.38 15.00 10.36
N PRO A 121 -7.46 15.40 11.25
CA PRO A 121 -6.14 14.80 11.33
C PRO A 121 -6.21 13.29 11.59
N GLY A 122 -5.38 12.51 10.91
CA GLY A 122 -5.31 11.06 11.14
C GLY A 122 -6.54 10.28 10.67
N LEU A 123 -7.40 10.84 9.80
CA LEU A 123 -8.62 10.19 9.31
C LEU A 123 -8.41 8.73 8.89
N PHE A 124 -7.36 8.44 8.10
CA PHE A 124 -7.07 7.08 7.63
C PHE A 124 -6.60 6.14 8.74
N THR A 125 -5.94 6.66 9.78
CA THR A 125 -5.46 5.86 10.92
C THR A 125 -6.54 5.65 11.97
N LEU A 126 -7.52 6.56 12.06
CA LEU A 126 -8.70 6.45 12.92
C LEU A 126 -9.70 5.46 12.36
N ASN A 127 -9.84 5.40 11.03
CA ASN A 127 -10.77 4.50 10.40
C ASN A 127 -10.30 3.04 10.45
N GLU A 128 -11.27 2.13 10.45
CA GLU A 128 -11.04 0.71 10.18
C GLU A 128 -10.33 0.56 8.82
N ARG A 129 -9.26 -0.23 8.82
CA ARG A 129 -8.46 -0.46 7.61
C ARG A 129 -7.81 -1.83 7.60
N VAL A 130 -7.48 -2.29 6.41
CA VAL A 130 -6.81 -3.56 6.18
C VAL A 130 -5.56 -3.28 5.36
N ALA A 131 -4.37 -3.41 5.95
CA ALA A 131 -3.10 -3.22 5.25
C ALA A 131 -2.60 -4.58 4.72
N LEU A 132 -2.53 -4.73 3.40
CA LEU A 132 -1.85 -5.84 2.75
C LEU A 132 -0.40 -5.44 2.50
N LEU A 133 0.54 -6.22 3.03
CA LEU A 133 1.97 -5.93 3.00
C LEU A 133 2.70 -7.01 2.21
N GLY A 134 3.67 -6.60 1.41
CA GLY A 134 4.58 -7.53 0.76
C GLY A 134 5.55 -6.81 -0.16
N ARG A 135 5.76 -7.37 -1.35
CA ARG A 135 6.82 -6.93 -2.26
C ARG A 135 6.43 -7.02 -3.73
N TRP A 136 6.92 -6.07 -4.50
CA TRP A 136 6.88 -6.05 -5.96
C TRP A 136 8.31 -5.96 -6.50
N ARG A 137 8.47 -5.88 -7.82
CA ARG A 137 9.80 -5.92 -8.46
C ARG A 137 10.80 -4.88 -7.93
N HIS A 138 10.33 -3.73 -7.43
CA HIS A 138 11.21 -2.65 -6.95
C HIS A 138 11.37 -2.58 -5.43
N GLY A 139 10.87 -3.57 -4.69
CA GLY A 139 11.02 -3.64 -3.23
C GLY A 139 9.67 -3.75 -2.52
N PHE A 140 9.50 -3.01 -1.43
CA PHE A 140 8.28 -3.00 -0.62
C PHE A 140 7.06 -2.52 -1.43
N PHE A 141 5.92 -3.19 -1.23
CA PHE A 141 4.63 -2.79 -1.75
C PHE A 141 3.53 -3.03 -0.72
N SER A 142 2.62 -2.06 -0.59
CA SER A 142 1.46 -2.14 0.28
C SER A 142 0.24 -1.54 -0.39
N MET A 143 -0.89 -2.21 -0.19
CA MET A 143 -2.22 -1.71 -0.52
C MET A 143 -3.09 -1.76 0.73
N THR A 144 -3.62 -0.61 1.12
CA THR A 144 -4.41 -0.44 2.33
C THR A 144 -5.80 0.09 1.99
N PRO A 145 -6.78 -0.80 1.82
CA PRO A 145 -8.20 -0.44 1.88
C PRO A 145 -8.57 0.19 3.22
N VAL A 146 -9.22 1.35 3.18
CA VAL A 146 -9.73 2.10 4.35
C VAL A 146 -11.24 2.23 4.23
N GLY A 147 -11.95 1.77 5.25
CA GLY A 147 -13.41 1.81 5.33
C GLY A 147 -13.93 3.22 5.58
N ALA A 148 -15.21 3.45 5.29
CA ALA A 148 -15.92 4.67 5.68
C ALA A 148 -17.39 4.38 6.06
N THR A 149 -18.14 5.44 6.36
CA THR A 149 -19.49 5.43 6.97
C THR A 149 -20.49 4.40 6.40
N ASN A 150 -21.34 3.89 7.30
CA ASN A 150 -22.59 3.13 7.10
C ASN A 150 -22.47 1.70 6.52
N VAL A 151 -21.58 1.45 5.56
CA VAL A 151 -21.45 0.11 4.93
C VAL A 151 -19.98 -0.24 4.68
N GLY A 152 -19.07 0.23 5.52
CA GLY A 152 -17.61 0.18 5.34
C GLY A 152 -16.95 -1.21 5.39
N SER A 153 -17.69 -2.31 5.19
CA SER A 153 -17.08 -3.64 5.13
C SER A 153 -16.05 -3.70 4.01
N ILE A 154 -14.83 -4.08 4.36
CA ILE A 154 -13.73 -4.35 3.43
C ILE A 154 -13.71 -5.86 3.19
N VAL A 155 -13.79 -6.26 1.92
CA VAL A 155 -13.69 -7.65 1.52
C VAL A 155 -12.37 -7.87 0.82
N ILE A 156 -11.62 -8.88 1.25
CA ILE A 156 -10.42 -9.38 0.56
C ILE A 156 -10.77 -10.76 -0.01
N ASN A 157 -10.77 -10.89 -1.33
CA ASN A 157 -11.30 -12.06 -2.03
C ASN A 157 -10.59 -13.37 -1.65
N PHE A 158 -9.34 -13.27 -1.22
CA PHE A 158 -8.49 -14.41 -0.85
C PHE A 158 -8.28 -14.60 0.65
N ASP A 159 -9.05 -13.91 1.49
CA ASP A 159 -8.98 -13.99 2.95
C ASP A 159 -10.41 -14.11 3.52
N ALA A 160 -10.91 -15.34 3.58
CA ALA A 160 -12.29 -15.63 3.99
C ALA A 160 -12.53 -15.45 5.50
N GLU A 161 -11.46 -15.47 6.30
CA GLU A 161 -11.49 -15.33 7.75
C GLU A 161 -11.58 -13.86 8.18
N LEU A 162 -11.18 -12.93 7.31
CA LEU A 162 -11.32 -11.51 7.58
C LEU A 162 -12.78 -11.11 7.78
N ARG A 163 -13.05 -10.52 8.94
CA ARG A 163 -14.33 -9.91 9.31
C ARG A 163 -14.06 -8.46 9.69
N THR A 164 -14.63 -7.55 8.90
CA THR A 164 -14.57 -6.09 9.12
C THR A 164 -15.95 -5.54 9.42
N ASN A 165 -16.01 -4.34 9.99
CA ASN A 165 -17.25 -3.64 10.36
C ASN A 165 -18.09 -4.50 11.33
N SER A 166 -17.45 -5.02 12.38
CA SER A 166 -18.17 -5.76 13.41
C SER A 166 -18.90 -4.80 14.35
N LEU A 167 -20.21 -4.96 14.46
CA LEU A 167 -21.07 -4.14 15.33
C LEU A 167 -20.87 -4.42 16.82
N LEU A 168 -20.26 -5.55 17.17
CA LEU A 168 -20.13 -6.03 18.55
C LEU A 168 -18.74 -5.84 19.15
N SER A 169 -17.84 -5.11 18.46
CA SER A 169 -16.43 -4.91 18.84
C SER A 169 -15.73 -6.20 19.29
N ASP A 170 -16.07 -7.30 18.62
CA ASP A 170 -15.64 -8.65 18.97
C ASP A 170 -14.58 -9.21 18.01
N SER A 171 -14.10 -8.39 17.07
CA SER A 171 -13.10 -8.80 16.09
C SER A 171 -11.76 -9.10 16.77
N ALA A 172 -10.92 -9.90 16.10
CA ALA A 172 -9.56 -10.16 16.57
C ALA A 172 -8.74 -8.87 16.69
N ALA A 173 -9.03 -7.86 15.87
CA ALA A 173 -8.35 -6.57 15.91
C ALA A 173 -8.77 -5.74 17.13
N ASP A 174 -10.06 -5.71 17.49
CA ASP A 174 -10.58 -5.01 18.68
C ASP A 174 -9.93 -5.53 19.98
N LYS A 175 -9.69 -6.84 20.03
CA LYS A 175 -9.13 -7.53 21.20
C LYS A 175 -7.60 -7.49 21.25
N SER A 176 -6.95 -6.99 20.20
CA SER A 176 -5.49 -7.04 20.08
C SER A 176 -4.83 -5.89 20.85
N PRO A 177 -3.93 -6.17 21.81
CA PRO A 177 -3.13 -5.16 22.50
C PRO A 177 -2.26 -4.32 21.57
N SER A 178 -1.89 -4.83 20.39
CA SER A 178 -1.13 -4.09 19.39
C SER A 178 -1.98 -3.15 18.55
N GLY A 179 -3.31 -3.19 18.69
CA GLY A 179 -4.25 -2.40 17.90
C GLY A 179 -4.53 -2.98 16.51
N PHE A 180 -4.04 -4.18 16.21
CA PHE A 180 -4.35 -4.90 14.97
C PHE A 180 -4.29 -6.42 15.12
N SER A 181 -5.02 -7.13 14.27
CA SER A 181 -4.84 -8.56 14.04
C SER A 181 -3.97 -8.80 12.81
N GLU A 182 -3.05 -9.77 12.87
CA GLU A 182 -2.17 -10.13 11.77
C GLU A 182 -2.49 -11.53 11.24
N ALA A 183 -2.50 -11.66 9.91
CA ALA A 183 -2.51 -12.95 9.24
C ALA A 183 -1.40 -13.01 8.19
N THR A 184 -0.85 -14.18 7.94
CA THR A 184 0.17 -14.44 6.92
C THR A 184 -0.42 -15.20 5.74
N TYR A 185 0.25 -15.12 4.61
CA TYR A 185 -0.10 -15.83 3.38
C TYR A 185 1.03 -16.76 2.91
N GLY A 186 1.90 -17.19 3.83
CA GLY A 186 3.14 -17.90 3.52
C GLY A 186 2.95 -19.23 2.80
N THR A 187 1.79 -19.87 2.93
CA THR A 187 1.50 -21.16 2.28
C THR A 187 0.71 -21.03 0.98
N ALA A 188 0.36 -19.81 0.55
CA ALA A 188 -0.43 -19.56 -0.66
C ALA A 188 0.35 -19.88 -1.94
N SER A 189 1.68 -19.76 -1.90
CA SER A 189 2.59 -20.17 -2.95
C SER A 189 3.83 -20.80 -2.34
N ARG A 190 4.21 -21.99 -2.83
CA ARG A 190 5.42 -22.68 -2.35
C ARG A 190 6.71 -22.00 -2.79
N VAL A 191 6.66 -21.25 -3.90
CA VAL A 191 7.82 -20.57 -4.48
C VAL A 191 7.90 -19.13 -3.97
N LEU A 192 6.76 -18.43 -3.96
CA LEU A 192 6.73 -17.00 -3.64
C LEU A 192 6.54 -16.72 -2.14
N HIS A 193 6.17 -17.73 -1.34
CA HIS A 193 5.91 -17.61 0.10
C HIS A 193 4.93 -16.49 0.45
N GLY A 194 3.88 -16.37 -0.35
CA GLY A 194 2.86 -15.33 -0.24
C GLY A 194 1.79 -15.52 -1.31
N ARG A 195 0.75 -14.69 -1.26
CA ARG A 195 -0.31 -14.64 -2.27
C ARG A 195 0.18 -13.86 -3.48
N ALA A 196 0.32 -14.53 -4.62
CA ALA A 196 0.66 -13.88 -5.88
C ALA A 196 -0.56 -13.13 -6.43
N LEU A 197 -0.35 -11.89 -6.85
CA LEU A 197 -1.37 -11.01 -7.40
C LEU A 197 -0.86 -10.43 -8.72
N GLY A 198 -1.47 -10.88 -9.82
CA GLY A 198 -1.14 -10.43 -11.18
C GLY A 198 -1.67 -9.03 -11.46
N ARG A 199 -1.13 -8.34 -12.46
CA ARG A 199 -1.59 -6.99 -12.81
C ARG A 199 -3.05 -7.03 -13.27
N GLY A 200 -3.90 -6.22 -12.64
CA GLY A 200 -5.33 -6.11 -12.92
C GLY A 200 -6.20 -7.18 -12.23
N GLU A 201 -5.62 -8.10 -11.47
CA GLU A 201 -6.36 -9.10 -10.69
C GLU A 201 -7.26 -8.42 -9.65
N GLU A 202 -8.54 -8.81 -9.58
CA GLU A 202 -9.47 -8.29 -8.58
C GLU A 202 -9.12 -8.84 -7.19
N MET A 203 -8.75 -7.95 -6.27
CA MET A 203 -8.30 -8.34 -4.94
C MET A 203 -9.43 -8.29 -3.90
N GLY A 204 -10.43 -7.46 -4.13
CA GLY A 204 -11.46 -7.21 -3.13
C GLY A 204 -12.32 -6.00 -3.48
N GLY A 205 -13.11 -5.57 -2.50
CA GLY A 205 -13.95 -4.41 -2.68
C GLY A 205 -14.55 -3.89 -1.38
N PHE A 206 -15.21 -2.76 -1.52
CA PHE A 206 -15.99 -2.11 -0.48
C PHE A 206 -17.46 -2.22 -0.80
N LYS A 207 -18.33 -2.13 0.21
CA LYS A 207 -19.78 -2.04 -0.03
C LYS A 207 -20.26 -0.60 -0.26
N LEU A 208 -19.60 0.42 0.31
CA LEU A 208 -19.91 1.84 0.06
C LEU A 208 -18.79 2.77 0.53
N GLY A 209 -18.47 3.84 -0.22
CA GLY A 209 -17.66 5.01 0.16
C GLY A 209 -16.31 4.67 0.79
N SER A 210 -15.20 4.84 0.07
CA SER A 210 -13.94 4.25 0.55
C SER A 210 -12.69 4.93 -0.01
N THR A 211 -11.55 4.54 0.54
CA THR A 211 -10.24 4.98 0.08
C THR A 211 -9.30 3.79 -0.02
N VAL A 212 -8.47 3.76 -1.06
CA VAL A 212 -7.32 2.85 -1.15
C VAL A 212 -6.04 3.69 -1.03
N VAL A 213 -5.19 3.34 -0.08
CA VAL A 213 -3.86 3.93 0.07
C VAL A 213 -2.83 2.95 -0.48
N LEU A 214 -2.06 3.37 -1.47
CA LEU A 214 -0.89 2.65 -1.97
C LEU A 214 0.36 3.23 -1.33
N VAL A 215 1.27 2.35 -0.91
CA VAL A 215 2.61 2.71 -0.46
C VAL A 215 3.60 1.75 -1.07
N PHE A 216 4.61 2.23 -1.79
CA PHE A 216 5.52 1.35 -2.51
C PHE A 216 6.90 1.98 -2.71
N GLU A 217 7.92 1.15 -2.72
CA GLU A 217 9.28 1.54 -3.08
C GLU A 217 9.43 1.52 -4.60
N ALA A 218 10.03 2.56 -5.17
CA ALA A 218 10.38 2.60 -6.58
C ALA A 218 11.74 3.29 -6.79
N PRO A 219 12.41 3.11 -7.94
CA PRO A 219 13.68 3.77 -8.22
C PRO A 219 13.53 5.30 -8.17
N GLU A 220 14.45 5.97 -7.48
CA GLU A 220 14.42 7.44 -7.32
C GLU A 220 14.70 8.18 -8.64
N GLY A 221 15.48 7.55 -9.53
CA GLY A 221 15.98 8.12 -10.76
C GLY A 221 17.13 9.12 -10.57
N GLU A 222 17.74 9.53 -11.67
CA GLU A 222 18.71 10.64 -11.71
C GLU A 222 17.98 11.90 -12.19
N MET A 223 18.13 13.02 -11.47
CA MET A 223 17.68 14.32 -12.00
C MET A 223 18.58 14.70 -13.16
N SER A 224 18.04 14.89 -14.37
CA SER A 224 18.83 15.46 -15.46
C SER A 224 18.93 16.98 -15.31
N GLU A 225 20.15 17.52 -15.18
CA GLU A 225 20.41 18.97 -15.12
C GLU A 225 20.17 19.72 -16.45
N LYS A 226 19.80 19.04 -17.54
CA LYS A 226 19.55 19.67 -18.84
C LYS A 226 18.37 19.02 -19.56
N GLU A 227 17.25 19.73 -19.63
CA GLU A 227 16.74 20.42 -20.84
C GLU A 227 15.43 21.15 -20.50
N GLY A 228 15.21 22.32 -21.13
CA GLY A 228 14.25 23.34 -20.70
C GLY A 228 12.79 22.87 -20.60
N TRP A 229 12.09 23.43 -19.60
CA TRP A 229 10.72 23.11 -19.22
C TRP A 229 9.84 24.39 -19.29
N ASP A 230 8.73 24.34 -20.02
CA ASP A 230 7.56 25.26 -20.07
C ASP A 230 6.36 25.06 -19.06
N GLY A 231 6.54 24.57 -17.82
CA GLY A 231 5.50 24.03 -16.89
C GLY A 231 4.63 22.89 -17.49
N GLU A 232 4.60 21.61 -17.07
CA GLU A 232 4.31 20.97 -15.79
C GLU A 232 4.96 19.55 -15.64
N GLY A 233 5.88 19.29 -14.68
CA GLY A 233 6.15 17.93 -14.13
C GLY A 233 7.51 17.22 -14.31
N GLN A 234 8.59 17.64 -13.63
CA GLN A 234 9.95 17.03 -13.66
C GLN A 234 10.03 15.51 -13.96
N TRP A 235 10.63 15.13 -15.10
CA TRP A 235 10.92 13.74 -15.49
C TRP A 235 12.19 13.25 -14.79
N ARG A 236 12.16 12.01 -14.27
CA ARG A 236 13.33 11.36 -13.68
C ARG A 236 13.74 10.17 -14.52
N LYS A 237 14.86 10.30 -15.23
CA LYS A 237 15.43 9.20 -16.03
C LYS A 237 15.86 8.08 -15.10
N GLY A 238 15.48 6.84 -15.38
CA GLY A 238 15.78 5.72 -14.50
C GLY A 238 14.94 5.67 -13.23
N GLY A 239 13.87 6.48 -13.12
CA GLY A 239 13.08 6.68 -11.91
C GLY A 239 11.58 6.47 -12.09
N TRP A 240 10.85 6.51 -10.97
CA TRP A 240 9.39 6.55 -10.97
C TRP A 240 8.86 7.89 -11.50
N ASN A 241 7.90 7.81 -12.42
CA ASN A 241 7.19 8.94 -13.01
C ASN A 241 5.68 8.75 -12.81
N TRP A 242 5.00 9.79 -12.32
CA TRP A 242 3.55 9.78 -12.14
C TRP A 242 2.85 10.03 -13.48
N GLY A 243 1.88 9.17 -13.82
CA GLY A 243 0.99 9.35 -14.96
C GLY A 243 -0.30 10.08 -14.62
N VAL A 244 -0.50 10.43 -13.35
CA VAL A 244 -1.71 11.05 -12.82
C VAL A 244 -1.38 12.29 -11.99
N ARG A 245 -2.34 13.21 -11.90
CA ARG A 245 -2.22 14.45 -11.13
C ARG A 245 -3.09 14.40 -9.87
N ASN A 246 -2.71 15.17 -8.85
CA ASN A 246 -3.55 15.33 -7.66
C ASN A 246 -4.94 15.87 -8.03
N GLY A 247 -6.00 15.19 -7.57
CA GLY A 247 -7.38 15.54 -7.87
C GLY A 247 -7.89 15.07 -9.24
N GLN A 248 -7.06 14.40 -10.05
CA GLN A 248 -7.49 13.77 -11.30
C GLN A 248 -8.44 12.61 -11.01
N ARG A 249 -9.54 12.52 -11.77
CA ARG A 249 -10.39 11.33 -11.78
C ARG A 249 -9.75 10.28 -12.69
N VAL A 250 -9.44 9.12 -12.15
CA VAL A 250 -8.82 8.00 -12.86
C VAL A 250 -9.84 6.91 -13.15
N LYS A 251 -9.65 6.17 -14.26
CA LYS A 251 -10.46 5.00 -14.60
C LYS A 251 -9.77 3.71 -14.15
N VAL A 252 -10.56 2.66 -13.92
CA VAL A 252 -10.01 1.31 -13.72
C VAL A 252 -9.21 0.91 -14.95
N GLY A 253 -7.97 0.47 -14.75
CA GLY A 253 -7.02 0.12 -15.81
C GLY A 253 -6.16 1.27 -16.32
N GLU A 254 -6.44 2.52 -15.94
CA GLU A 254 -5.57 3.66 -16.22
C GLU A 254 -4.26 3.53 -15.43
N ALA A 255 -3.12 3.76 -16.09
CA ALA A 255 -1.82 3.66 -15.45
C ALA A 255 -1.61 4.83 -14.47
N LEU A 256 -1.30 4.52 -13.21
CA LEU A 256 -0.98 5.54 -12.20
C LEU A 256 0.42 6.15 -12.40
N GLY A 257 1.32 5.41 -13.03
CA GLY A 257 2.69 5.81 -13.28
C GLY A 257 3.50 4.66 -13.86
N TRP A 258 4.77 4.92 -14.12
CA TRP A 258 5.72 3.94 -14.66
C TRP A 258 7.12 4.21 -14.12
N VAL A 259 7.99 3.20 -14.22
CA VAL A 259 9.43 3.38 -14.05
C VAL A 259 10.03 3.50 -15.44
N ASP A 260 10.82 4.55 -15.67
CA ASP A 260 11.60 4.70 -16.88
C ASP A 260 12.82 3.77 -16.77
N GLU A 261 12.75 2.59 -17.39
CA GLU A 261 13.85 1.62 -17.35
C GLU A 261 14.98 2.16 -18.23
N LYS A 262 16.19 2.32 -17.67
CA LYS A 262 17.36 2.70 -18.47
C LYS A 262 17.58 1.58 -19.51
N GLU A 263 17.37 1.89 -20.80
CA GLU A 263 17.93 1.11 -21.90
C GLU A 263 19.46 0.96 -21.75
#